data_AF-A0A930JIH4-F1
#
_entry.id   AF-A0A930JIH4-F1
#
_cell.length_a   1.000
_cell.length_b   1.000
_cell.length_c   1.000
_cell.angle_alpha   90.00
_cell.angle_beta   90.00
_cell.angle_gamma   90.00
#
_symmetry.space_group_name_H-M   'P 1'
#
loop_
_entity.id
_entity.type
_entity.pdbx_description
1 polymer ?
#
loop_
_entity_poly.entity_id
_entity_poly.type
_entity_poly.pdbx_seq_one_letter_code
_entity_poly.pdbx_strand_id
1 'polypeptide(L)'
;MKVKNGFNLREVCGEHIIVAEGDENIDFSNIISMNESSAYLWEEVQKMDSFTVDNLVELICSQYEIDEETARKDATILAAQWGTAGIIEGEDIPTDDSAIKKETISEGADSTHLEAATSEEKPKKKGFFERLFG
;
A
#
# COMPACT_ATOMS: atom_id res chain seq x y z
N MET A 1 4.39 -13.87 9.06
CA MET A 1 4.16 -12.44 9.42
C MET A 1 2.71 -12.22 9.86
N LYS A 2 2.39 -11.12 10.54
CA LYS A 2 1.02 -10.79 11.02
C LYS A 2 0.78 -9.28 11.06
N VAL A 3 -0.49 -8.86 11.02
CA VAL A 3 -0.88 -7.46 11.18
C VAL A 3 -0.65 -7.01 12.62
N LYS A 4 -0.11 -5.80 12.81
CA LYS A 4 0.00 -5.22 14.15
C LYS A 4 -1.34 -4.71 14.63
N ASN A 5 -1.58 -4.87 15.93
CA ASN A 5 -2.77 -4.31 16.56
C ASN A 5 -2.74 -2.78 16.53
N GLY A 6 -3.93 -2.19 16.44
CA GLY A 6 -4.08 -0.74 16.40
C GLY A 6 -3.91 -0.12 15.02
N PHE A 7 -3.89 -0.89 13.93
CA PHE A 7 -3.97 -0.35 12.57
C PHE A 7 -5.31 -0.73 11.95
N ASN A 8 -6.11 0.27 11.56
CA ASN A 8 -7.43 0.06 10.97
C ASN A 8 -7.51 0.67 9.57
N LEU A 9 -8.18 -0.04 8.67
CA LEU A 9 -8.54 0.48 7.36
C LEU A 9 -9.76 1.39 7.48
N ARG A 10 -9.68 2.59 6.92
CA ARG A 10 -10.78 3.56 6.83
C ARG A 10 -10.91 4.07 5.41
N GLU A 11 -12.14 4.38 5.02
CA GLU A 11 -12.42 5.06 3.77
C GLU A 11 -12.66 6.56 4.05
N VAL A 12 -11.91 7.43 3.38
CA VAL A 12 -12.03 8.88 3.49
C VAL A 12 -12.06 9.46 2.08
N CYS A 13 -13.13 10.17 1.72
CA CYS A 13 -13.31 10.80 0.41
C CYS A 13 -13.18 9.83 -0.80
N GLY A 14 -13.48 8.55 -0.62
CA GLY A 14 -13.33 7.52 -1.65
C GLY A 14 -11.91 6.93 -1.76
N GLU A 15 -11.00 7.32 -0.86
CA GLU A 15 -9.67 6.74 -0.74
C GLU A 15 -9.59 5.81 0.48
N HIS A 16 -8.83 4.74 0.36
CA HIS A 16 -8.61 3.79 1.45
C HIS A 16 -7.32 4.18 2.18
N ILE A 17 -7.37 4.32 3.51
CA ILE A 17 -6.22 4.69 4.33
C ILE A 17 -6.09 3.77 5.54
N ILE A 18 -4.86 3.46 5.93
CA ILE A 18 -4.55 2.82 7.21
C ILE A 18 -4.29 3.89 8.26
N VAL A 19 -4.98 3.80 9.39
CA VAL A 19 -4.86 4.71 10.52
C VAL A 19 -4.43 3.94 11.77
N ALA A 20 -3.44 4.46 12.48
CA ALA A 20 -3.07 3.98 13.80
C ALA A 20 -4.06 4.49 14.87
N GLU A 21 -4.66 3.59 15.64
CA GLU A 21 -5.63 3.86 16.71
C GLU A 21 -5.23 3.14 18.00
N GLY A 22 -5.03 3.88 19.09
CA GLY A 22 -4.77 3.34 20.42
C GLY A 22 -4.02 4.31 21.35
N ASP A 23 -4.19 4.15 22.66
CA ASP A 23 -3.53 4.99 23.69
C ASP A 23 -1.99 4.87 23.68
N GLU A 24 -1.46 3.79 23.11
CA GLU A 24 -0.01 3.53 23.04
C GLU A 24 0.66 4.12 21.79
N ASN A 25 -0.12 4.75 20.88
CA ASN A 25 0.38 5.32 19.64
C ASN A 25 -0.41 6.59 19.27
N ILE A 26 -0.22 7.67 20.04
CA ILE A 26 -0.74 9.03 19.76
C ILE A 26 0.09 9.70 18.65
N ASP A 27 0.42 8.95 17.59
CA ASP A 27 1.05 9.46 16.38
C ASP A 27 0.17 9.10 15.19
N PHE A 28 -0.85 9.94 14.99
CA PHE A 28 -1.70 9.97 13.78
C PHE A 28 -0.91 10.32 12.51
N SER A 29 0.41 10.49 12.63
CA SER A 29 1.36 10.86 11.59
C SER A 29 1.63 9.74 10.58
N ASN A 30 1.28 8.49 10.90
CA ASN A 30 1.50 7.34 10.02
C ASN A 30 0.20 6.98 9.28
N ILE A 31 -0.25 7.86 8.39
CA ILE A 31 -1.32 7.56 7.43
C ILE A 31 -0.70 6.90 6.22
N ILE A 32 -1.19 5.72 5.86
CA ILE A 32 -0.74 5.00 4.66
C ILE A 32 -1.90 4.92 3.71
N SER A 33 -1.75 5.52 2.53
CA SER A 33 -2.75 5.41 1.46
C SER A 33 -2.68 4.02 0.83
N MET A 34 -3.84 3.43 0.63
CA MET A 34 -4.03 2.15 -0.04
C MET A 34 -4.82 2.35 -1.33
N ASN A 35 -4.37 1.66 -2.37
CA ASN A 35 -5.23 1.45 -3.54
C ASN A 35 -6.26 0.35 -3.25
N GLU A 36 -7.23 0.17 -4.15
CA GLU A 36 -8.30 -0.83 -3.99
C GLU A 36 -7.77 -2.25 -3.78
N SER A 37 -6.72 -2.64 -4.50
CA SER A 37 -6.11 -3.97 -4.39
C SER A 37 -5.42 -4.19 -3.05
N SER A 38 -4.65 -3.22 -2.58
CA SER A 38 -3.97 -3.26 -1.28
C SER A 38 -4.97 -3.25 -0.13
N ALA A 39 -6.06 -2.47 -0.26
CA ALA A 39 -7.14 -2.43 0.72
C ALA A 39 -7.83 -3.79 0.84
N TYR A 40 -8.19 -4.42 -0.28
CA TYR A 40 -8.74 -5.78 -0.30
C TYR A 40 -7.80 -6.78 0.39
N LEU A 41 -6.52 -6.80 0.02
CA LEU A 41 -5.54 -7.69 0.65
C LEU A 41 -5.43 -7.44 2.15
N TRP A 42 -5.43 -6.18 2.56
CA TRP A 42 -5.37 -5.77 3.96
C TRP A 42 -6.59 -6.25 4.77
N GLU A 43 -7.80 -6.16 4.21
CA GLU A 43 -9.01 -6.69 4.85
C GLU A 43 -8.96 -8.20 5.04
N GLU A 44 -8.42 -8.93 4.07
CA GLU A 44 -8.30 -10.40 4.16
C GLU A 44 -7.25 -10.80 5.19
N VAL A 45 -6.06 -10.17 5.20
CA VAL A 45 -5.01 -10.54 6.17
C VAL A 45 -5.33 -10.10 7.60
N GLN A 46 -6.14 -9.05 7.81
CA GLN A 46 -6.60 -8.67 9.15
C GLN A 46 -7.48 -9.76 9.80
N LYS A 47 -8.16 -10.59 8.99
CA LYS A 47 -8.98 -11.71 9.48
C LYS A 47 -8.13 -12.93 9.84
N MET A 48 -6.84 -12.93 9.52
CA MET A 48 -5.92 -14.02 9.76
C MET A 48 -5.03 -13.71 10.98
N ASP A 49 -4.80 -14.71 11.84
CA ASP A 49 -3.84 -14.56 12.96
C ASP A 49 -2.40 -14.35 12.46
N SER A 50 -2.07 -14.95 11.31
CA SER A 50 -0.79 -14.80 10.63
C SER A 50 -0.94 -15.13 9.15
N PHE A 51 -0.09 -14.55 8.32
CA PHE A 51 -0.06 -14.78 6.88
C PHE A 51 1.37 -14.83 6.34
N THR A 52 1.49 -15.32 5.10
CA THR A 52 2.74 -15.44 4.35
C THR A 52 2.61 -14.73 3.00
N VAL A 53 3.72 -14.61 2.27
CA VAL A 53 3.69 -14.11 0.89
C VAL A 53 2.82 -15.02 0.02
N ASP A 54 2.86 -16.35 0.21
CA ASP A 54 2.03 -17.28 -0.56
C ASP A 54 0.52 -17.02 -0.38
N ASN A 55 0.08 -16.66 0.83
CA ASN A 55 -1.32 -16.29 1.07
C ASN A 55 -1.72 -15.03 0.26
N LEU A 56 -0.84 -14.02 0.21
CA LEU A 56 -1.07 -12.82 -0.59
C LEU A 56 -1.12 -13.15 -2.09
N VAL A 57 -0.25 -14.04 -2.57
CA VAL A 57 -0.25 -14.51 -3.95
C VAL A 57 -1.57 -15.18 -4.30
N GLU A 58 -2.06 -16.08 -3.45
CA GLU A 58 -3.33 -16.76 -3.66
C GLU A 58 -4.50 -15.76 -3.74
N LEU A 59 -4.53 -14.76 -2.85
CA LEU A 59 -5.55 -13.71 -2.86
C LEU A 59 -5.50 -12.88 -4.14
N ILE A 60 -4.31 -12.48 -4.61
CA ILE A 60 -4.13 -11.71 -5.84
C ILE A 60 -4.57 -12.53 -7.05
N CYS A 61 -4.10 -13.76 -7.17
CA CYS A 61 -4.45 -14.66 -8.28
C CYS A 61 -5.95 -14.97 -8.32
N SER A 62 -6.58 -15.14 -7.15
CA SER A 62 -8.01 -15.40 -7.04
C SER A 62 -8.86 -14.19 -7.44
N GLN A 63 -8.38 -12.96 -7.21
CA GLN A 63 -9.16 -11.75 -7.42
C GLN A 63 -8.95 -11.10 -8.80
N TYR A 64 -7.75 -11.22 -9.38
CA TYR A 64 -7.34 -10.39 -10.52
C TYR A 64 -6.89 -11.15 -11.78
N GLU A 65 -7.01 -12.48 -11.84
CA GLU A 65 -6.53 -13.31 -12.97
C GLU A 65 -5.08 -12.98 -13.40
N ILE A 66 -4.22 -12.71 -12.42
CA ILE A 66 -2.79 -12.42 -12.61
C ILE A 66 -2.00 -13.73 -12.53
N ASP A 67 -0.91 -13.83 -13.30
CA ASP A 67 0.00 -14.96 -13.22
C ASP A 67 0.70 -15.04 -11.86
N GLU A 68 1.00 -16.26 -11.41
CA GLU A 68 1.59 -16.48 -10.09
C GLU A 68 2.96 -15.81 -9.93
N GLU A 69 3.76 -15.71 -11.01
CA GLU A 69 5.09 -15.09 -10.94
C GLU A 69 5.00 -13.58 -10.69
N THR A 70 4.09 -12.89 -11.39
CA THR A 70 3.79 -11.48 -11.20
C THR A 70 3.14 -11.24 -9.84
N ALA A 71 2.14 -12.03 -9.47
CA ALA A 71 1.49 -11.94 -8.16
C ALA A 71 2.49 -12.13 -7.02
N ARG A 72 3.46 -13.05 -7.15
CA ARG A 72 4.52 -13.27 -6.15
C ARG A 72 5.46 -12.08 -6.02
N LYS A 73 5.86 -11.45 -7.13
CA LYS A 73 6.66 -10.23 -7.09
C LYS A 73 5.90 -9.10 -6.38
N ASP A 74 4.65 -8.87 -6.78
CA ASP A 74 3.82 -7.81 -6.22
C ASP A 74 3.54 -8.04 -4.72
N ALA A 75 3.17 -9.27 -4.33
CA ALA A 75 2.97 -9.65 -2.94
C ALA A 75 4.23 -9.49 -2.09
N THR A 76 5.40 -9.82 -2.62
CA THR A 76 6.68 -9.67 -1.92
C THR A 76 7.00 -8.21 -1.66
N ILE A 77 6.85 -7.36 -2.69
CA ILE A 77 7.07 -5.92 -2.58
C ILE A 77 6.08 -5.30 -1.59
N LEU A 78 4.80 -5.66 -1.68
CA LEU A 78 3.76 -5.16 -0.79
C LEU A 78 4.03 -5.53 0.67
N ALA A 79 4.37 -6.78 0.94
CA ALA A 79 4.72 -7.24 2.28
C ALA A 79 5.95 -6.51 2.84
N ALA A 80 6.96 -6.26 2.01
CA ALA A 80 8.14 -5.49 2.41
C ALA A 80 7.81 -4.02 2.73
N GLN A 81 6.93 -3.39 1.93
CA GLN A 81 6.44 -2.04 2.19
C GLN A 81 5.66 -1.96 3.50
N TRP A 82 4.78 -2.91 3.77
CA TRP A 82 4.05 -2.99 5.04
C TRP A 82 4.99 -3.20 6.24
N GLY A 83 6.04 -4.02 6.05
CA GLY A 83 7.08 -4.22 7.05
C GLY A 83 7.86 -2.94 7.35
N THR A 84 8.26 -2.23 6.29
CA THR A 84 8.97 -0.95 6.37
C THR A 84 8.11 0.14 7.01
N ALA A 85 6.83 0.18 6.67
CA ALA A 85 5.85 1.07 7.28
C ALA A 85 5.51 0.68 8.73
N GLY A 86 5.96 -0.49 9.18
CA GLY A 86 5.81 -0.95 10.56
C GLY A 86 4.38 -1.37 10.93
N ILE A 87 3.51 -1.61 9.95
CA ILE A 87 2.10 -2.01 10.16
C ILE A 87 1.90 -3.52 10.26
N ILE A 88 2.92 -4.29 9.91
CA ILE A 88 3.00 -5.73 10.13
C ILE A 88 4.23 -6.08 10.97
N GLU A 89 4.25 -7.26 11.58
CA GLU A 89 5.37 -7.79 12.34
C GLU A 89 5.59 -9.29 12.10
N GLY A 90 6.81 -9.76 12.30
CA GLY A 90 7.21 -11.17 12.14
C GLY A 90 8.61 -11.32 11.56
N GLU A 91 9.16 -12.53 11.66
CA GLU A 91 10.52 -12.86 11.16
C GLU A 91 10.53 -13.16 9.65
N ASP A 92 9.38 -13.47 9.06
CA ASP A 92 9.23 -13.84 7.64
C ASP A 92 8.91 -12.64 6.72
N ILE A 93 9.12 -11.41 7.18
CA ILE A 93 8.87 -10.22 6.36
C ILE A 93 10.00 -10.13 5.31
N PRO A 94 9.67 -10.11 4.01
CA PRO A 94 10.69 -9.92 2.98
C PRO A 94 11.31 -8.52 3.11
N THR A 95 12.63 -8.43 3.04
CA THR A 95 13.35 -7.16 2.94
C THR A 95 13.44 -6.74 1.48
N ASP A 96 12.80 -5.63 1.14
CA ASP A 96 12.95 -5.01 -0.18
C ASP A 96 13.93 -3.83 -0.11
N ASP A 97 15.14 -4.04 -0.60
CA ASP A 97 16.15 -2.98 -0.77
C ASP A 97 15.77 -1.96 -1.87
N SER A 98 14.70 -2.20 -2.64
CA SER A 98 14.27 -1.33 -3.74
C SER A 98 13.19 -0.28 -3.37
N ALA A 99 12.58 -0.38 -2.18
CA ALA A 99 11.47 0.48 -1.73
C ALA A 99 11.86 1.83 -1.10
N ILE A 100 13.14 2.22 -1.05
CA ILE A 100 13.55 3.57 -0.61
C ILE A 100 13.30 4.61 -1.72
N LYS A 101 12.11 4.63 -2.33
CA LYS A 101 11.64 5.71 -3.22
C LYS A 101 10.10 5.78 -3.22
N LYS A 102 9.52 6.38 -2.19
CA LYS A 102 8.56 7.51 -2.30
C LYS A 102 7.94 7.87 -0.95
N GLU A 103 8.31 9.07 -0.50
CA GLU A 103 7.42 10.07 0.08
C GLU A 103 6.62 9.68 1.34
N THR A 104 7.33 9.66 2.47
CA THR A 104 6.76 10.18 3.71
C THR A 104 6.42 11.65 3.50
N ILE A 105 5.18 11.96 3.15
CA ILE A 105 4.68 13.34 3.13
C ILE A 105 4.44 13.74 4.59
N SER A 106 5.49 14.26 5.22
CA SER A 106 5.38 15.14 6.38
C SER A 106 5.34 16.59 5.89
N GLU A 107 4.21 17.01 5.30
CA GLU A 107 4.04 18.42 4.94
C GLU A 107 3.51 19.22 6.12
N GLY A 108 4.44 19.92 6.77
CA GLY A 108 4.16 21.15 7.47
C GLY A 108 4.11 22.34 6.50
N ALA A 109 3.02 23.10 6.57
CA ALA A 109 2.87 24.53 6.32
C ALA A 109 3.32 25.18 4.98
N ASP A 110 2.29 25.70 4.29
CA ASP A 110 2.19 27.07 3.72
C ASP A 110 2.57 27.38 2.25
N SER A 111 1.64 28.12 1.61
CA SER A 111 1.73 29.04 0.46
C SER A 111 1.68 28.56 -1.01
N THR A 112 0.52 28.89 -1.63
CA THR A 112 0.32 29.56 -2.95
C THR A 112 1.02 29.05 -4.23
N HIS A 113 0.27 28.69 -5.27
CA HIS A 113 -0.15 29.58 -6.39
C HIS A 113 -0.72 28.76 -7.59
N LEU A 114 -1.71 29.32 -8.27
CA LEU A 114 -2.36 28.86 -9.52
C LEU A 114 -1.38 28.74 -10.71
N GLU A 115 -1.64 27.84 -11.67
CA GLU A 115 -2.07 28.18 -13.06
C GLU A 115 -2.16 26.94 -14.00
N ALA A 116 -2.97 27.10 -15.06
CA ALA A 116 -3.51 26.11 -15.98
C ALA A 116 -2.63 25.81 -17.22
N ALA A 117 -2.84 24.66 -17.90
CA ALA A 117 -2.95 24.57 -19.37
C ALA A 117 -3.20 23.13 -19.87
N THR A 118 -4.01 23.06 -20.94
CA THR A 118 -4.49 21.91 -21.72
C THR A 118 -3.46 21.33 -22.70
N SER A 119 -3.54 20.04 -23.05
CA SER A 119 -3.59 19.53 -24.46
C SER A 119 -3.52 17.99 -24.55
N GLU A 120 -4.28 17.46 -25.51
CA GLU A 120 -4.49 16.05 -25.85
C GLU A 120 -3.31 15.38 -26.60
N GLU A 121 -3.01 14.10 -26.32
CA GLU A 121 -2.48 13.15 -27.32
C GLU A 121 -2.78 11.67 -26.95
N LYS A 122 -3.19 10.87 -27.94
CA LYS A 122 -3.69 9.47 -27.84
C LYS A 122 -2.57 8.41 -27.72
N PRO A 123 -2.88 7.14 -27.33
CA PRO A 123 -2.12 6.43 -26.31
C PRO A 123 -1.00 5.55 -26.86
N LYS A 124 0.16 5.58 -26.21
CA LYS A 124 1.17 4.52 -26.29
C LYS A 124 0.99 3.60 -25.08
N LYS A 125 1.00 2.29 -25.32
CA LYS A 125 0.85 1.24 -24.31
C LYS A 125 1.98 1.39 -23.27
N LYS A 126 1.65 1.99 -22.13
CA LYS A 126 2.52 2.14 -20.97
C LYS A 126 2.12 1.13 -19.90
N GLY A 127 3.11 0.49 -19.29
CA GLY A 127 2.92 -0.47 -18.22
C GLY A 127 2.12 0.13 -17.07
N PHE A 128 1.34 -0.72 -16.40
CA PHE A 128 0.43 -0.38 -15.31
C PHE A 128 1.06 0.57 -14.26
N PHE A 129 2.34 0.37 -13.95
CA PHE A 129 3.12 1.19 -13.02
C PHE A 129 3.40 2.64 -13.48
N GLU A 130 3.52 2.89 -14.78
CA GLU A 130 3.84 4.24 -15.28
C GLU A 130 2.59 5.15 -15.31
N ARG A 131 1.39 4.56 -15.26
CA ARG A 131 0.12 5.30 -15.13
C ARG A 131 -0.25 5.59 -13.67
N LEU A 132 0.48 4.98 -12.72
CA LEU A 132 0.21 5.09 -11.30
C LEU A 132 1.08 6.15 -10.61
N PHE A 133 2.17 6.58 -11.25
CA PHE A 133 3.17 7.48 -10.65
C PHE A 133 3.65 8.63 -11.55
N GLY A 134 3.00 8.82 -12.70
CA GLY A 134 3.27 9.92 -13.63
C GLY A 134 2.25 11.03 -13.51
#